data_AF-A0A3N7JW71-F1
#
_entry.id   AF-A0A3N7JW71-F1
#
_cell.length_a   1.000
_cell.length_b   1.000
_cell.length_c   1.000
_cell.angle_alpha   90.00
_cell.angle_beta   90.00
_cell.angle_gamma   90.00
#
_symmetry.space_group_name_H-M   'P 1'
#
loop_
_entity.id
_entity.type
_entity.pdbx_description
1 polymer ?
#
loop_
_entity_poly.entity_id
_entity_poly.type
_entity_poly.pdbx_seq_one_letter_code
_entity_poly.pdbx_strand_id
1 'polypeptide(L)'
;MAQERTGQVALEQAGSQVEDARHPNSTRDPMNFKTSIRALIAACAAIGFAALCHAADVPAASAGAPRDGQHDFDFNLGVWKTHIKRNMTPLTGRTELVEMHGTVRVRPVWNGKGMLEEIEADGPRGHWQAMTLFLYNPQSRQWSMSFANSANGKLDVPMIGTYAGGRIELYQQDNVGGRSIFVRGTWSDITPTSHSYQEDYSDDGGKTWEPSFTARLTLERAAL
;
A
#
# COMPACT_ATOMS: atom_id res chain seq x y z
N MET A 1 38.18 3.98 23.78
CA MET A 1 36.81 4.55 23.70
C MET A 1 36.87 5.88 22.96
N ALA A 2 36.87 5.87 21.62
CA ALA A 2 36.80 7.12 20.82
C ALA A 2 36.45 6.90 19.34
N GLN A 3 35.80 5.79 18.94
CA GLN A 3 35.63 5.46 17.52
C GLN A 3 34.20 5.06 17.08
N GLU A 4 33.21 5.18 17.97
CA GLU A 4 31.80 4.83 17.66
C GLU A 4 30.90 6.03 17.39
N ARG A 5 31.39 7.28 17.54
CA ARG A 5 30.57 8.48 17.32
C ARG A 5 30.52 9.01 15.88
N THR A 6 31.28 8.41 14.96
CA THR A 6 31.36 8.91 13.58
C THR A 6 30.31 8.30 12.64
N GLY A 7 29.73 7.14 13.00
CA GLY A 7 28.74 6.44 12.15
C GLY A 7 27.30 6.93 12.31
N GLN A 8 26.98 7.58 13.44
CA GLN A 8 25.61 7.99 13.78
C GLN A 8 25.21 9.35 13.19
N VAL A 9 26.18 10.12 12.69
CA VAL A 9 25.96 11.43 12.04
C VAL A 9 25.72 11.27 10.52
N ALA A 10 26.07 10.12 9.93
CA ALA A 10 26.03 9.92 8.48
C ALA A 10 24.63 9.62 7.91
N LEU A 11 23.63 9.31 8.74
CA LEU A 11 22.24 9.09 8.30
C LEU A 11 21.34 10.31 8.51
N GLU A 12 21.82 11.35 9.20
CA GLU A 12 21.05 12.56 9.52
C GLU A 12 21.39 13.76 8.62
N GLN A 13 22.41 13.64 7.74
CA GLN A 13 22.87 14.74 6.86
C GLN A 13 22.55 14.58 5.37
N ALA A 14 21.84 13.53 4.94
CA ALA A 14 21.50 13.34 3.52
C ALA A 14 20.24 14.13 3.06
N GLY A 15 19.74 15.06 3.88
CA GLY A 15 18.52 15.84 3.60
C GLY A 15 18.75 17.32 3.26
N SER A 16 20.01 17.73 3.02
CA SER A 16 20.35 19.12 2.66
C SER A 16 21.14 19.12 1.37
N GLN A 17 20.89 20.14 0.54
CA GLN A 17 21.38 20.36 -0.84
C GLN A 17 20.49 19.70 -1.92
N VAL A 18 19.60 20.47 -2.55
CA VAL A 18 19.88 21.20 -3.81
C VAL A 18 18.74 22.20 -4.07
N GLU A 19 19.12 23.47 -4.22
CA GLU A 19 18.31 24.58 -4.72
C GLU A 19 18.67 24.87 -6.19
N ASP A 20 17.68 25.34 -6.94
CA ASP A 20 17.69 26.07 -8.23
C ASP A 20 18.39 25.45 -9.47
N ALA A 21 17.57 25.02 -10.43
CA ALA A 21 17.87 25.21 -11.85
C ALA A 21 16.58 25.34 -12.67
N ARG A 22 16.32 26.57 -13.13
CA ARG A 22 15.26 26.97 -14.07
C ARG A 22 15.62 26.66 -15.53
N HIS A 23 14.58 26.23 -16.27
CA HIS A 23 14.30 26.38 -17.73
C HIS A 23 15.13 25.59 -18.78
N PRO A 24 14.63 25.41 -20.04
CA PRO A 24 13.26 25.41 -20.57
C PRO A 24 12.90 24.23 -21.53
N ASN A 25 11.59 24.09 -21.75
CA ASN A 25 10.88 23.64 -22.97
C ASN A 25 11.67 22.92 -24.10
N SER A 26 11.29 21.67 -24.41
CA SER A 26 11.57 21.04 -25.70
C SER A 26 10.38 20.20 -26.17
N THR A 27 9.49 20.86 -26.91
CA THR A 27 8.61 20.28 -27.92
C THR A 27 9.41 19.54 -28.99
N ARG A 28 9.12 18.26 -29.24
CA ARG A 28 9.29 17.63 -30.56
C ARG A 28 8.16 16.63 -30.85
N ASP A 29 7.64 16.76 -32.06
CA ASP A 29 6.44 16.13 -32.63
C ASP A 29 6.47 14.60 -32.76
N PRO A 30 5.29 13.96 -32.86
CA PRO A 30 5.15 12.53 -33.10
C PRO A 30 5.37 12.16 -34.58
N MET A 31 6.17 11.11 -34.83
CA MET A 31 6.30 10.50 -36.15
C MET A 31 5.04 9.72 -36.53
N ASN A 32 4.37 10.24 -37.56
CA ASN A 32 3.38 9.57 -38.39
C ASN A 32 3.98 8.32 -39.07
N PHE A 33 3.35 7.16 -38.93
CA PHE A 33 3.52 6.03 -39.85
C PHE A 33 2.21 5.81 -40.63
N LYS A 34 2.19 6.30 -41.87
CA LYS A 34 1.17 5.98 -42.87
C LYS A 34 1.63 4.75 -43.63
N THR A 35 0.82 3.68 -43.68
CA THR A 35 0.57 2.99 -44.97
C THR A 35 -0.70 2.14 -44.92
N SER A 36 -1.54 2.36 -45.92
CA SER A 36 -2.82 1.71 -46.19
C SER A 36 -2.63 0.43 -47.01
N ILE A 37 -3.39 -0.65 -46.76
CA ILE A 37 -3.64 -1.70 -47.76
C ILE A 37 -5.12 -2.15 -47.73
N ARG A 38 -5.83 -1.66 -48.74
CA ARG A 38 -6.93 -2.21 -49.57
C ARG A 38 -7.82 -3.35 -49.04
N ALA A 39 -9.12 -3.06 -49.10
CA ALA A 39 -10.23 -4.00 -49.02
C ALA A 39 -10.24 -5.03 -50.16
N LEU A 40 -10.68 -6.25 -49.85
CA LEU A 40 -11.21 -7.20 -50.82
C LEU A 40 -12.48 -7.83 -50.21
N ILE A 41 -13.63 -7.46 -50.76
CA ILE A 41 -14.93 -8.08 -50.48
C ILE A 41 -15.02 -9.33 -51.34
N ALA A 42 -15.17 -10.50 -50.73
CA ALA A 42 -15.56 -11.73 -51.42
C ALA A 42 -16.72 -12.37 -50.65
N ALA A 43 -17.91 -12.26 -51.23
CA ALA A 43 -19.11 -12.96 -50.80
C ALA A 43 -19.07 -14.41 -51.31
N CYS A 44 -19.14 -15.37 -50.40
CA CYS A 44 -19.47 -16.76 -50.70
C CYS A 44 -20.58 -17.20 -49.74
N ALA A 45 -21.79 -17.33 -50.27
CA ALA A 45 -22.90 -18.01 -49.61
C ALA A 45 -22.84 -19.50 -49.93
N ALA A 46 -22.93 -20.37 -48.92
CA ALA A 46 -23.66 -21.64 -48.99
C ALA A 46 -23.59 -22.47 -47.68
N ILE A 47 -24.80 -22.73 -47.14
CA ILE A 47 -25.30 -24.02 -46.61
C ILE A 47 -24.73 -24.54 -45.28
N GLY A 48 -25.43 -24.17 -44.20
CA GLY A 48 -26.20 -25.09 -43.35
C GLY A 48 -25.55 -26.35 -42.76
N PHE A 49 -25.11 -26.25 -41.50
CA PHE A 49 -25.25 -27.32 -40.52
C PHE A 49 -25.59 -26.67 -39.17
N ALA A 50 -26.88 -26.61 -38.82
CA ALA A 50 -27.33 -26.13 -37.51
C ALA A 50 -27.07 -27.23 -36.47
N ALA A 51 -25.88 -27.24 -35.88
CA ALA A 51 -25.65 -27.95 -34.64
C ALA A 51 -26.37 -27.16 -33.52
N LEU A 52 -27.46 -27.73 -32.99
CA LEU A 52 -28.08 -27.23 -31.76
C LEU A 52 -27.12 -27.53 -30.59
N CYS A 53 -26.16 -26.64 -30.37
CA CYS A 53 -25.50 -26.52 -29.09
C CYS A 53 -26.51 -25.82 -28.16
N HIS A 54 -27.24 -26.58 -27.34
CA HIS A 54 -27.88 -26.02 -26.17
C HIS A 54 -26.76 -25.58 -25.22
N ALA A 55 -26.34 -24.32 -25.33
CA ALA A 55 -25.67 -23.67 -24.22
C ALA A 55 -26.69 -23.65 -23.08
N ALA A 56 -26.44 -24.47 -22.05
CA ALA A 56 -27.16 -24.31 -20.80
C ALA A 56 -26.93 -22.86 -20.35
N ASP A 57 -28.00 -22.09 -20.19
CA ASP A 57 -27.96 -20.81 -19.50
C ASP A 57 -27.54 -21.12 -18.06
N VAL A 58 -26.22 -21.14 -17.83
CA VAL A 58 -25.68 -21.00 -16.49
C VAL A 58 -26.14 -19.62 -16.06
N PRO A 59 -26.98 -19.49 -15.01
CA PRO A 59 -27.36 -18.18 -14.54
C PRO A 59 -26.07 -17.45 -14.24
N ALA A 60 -25.78 -16.40 -15.01
CA ALA A 60 -24.69 -15.50 -14.70
C ALA A 60 -24.93 -15.08 -13.27
N ALA A 61 -24.05 -15.53 -12.36
CA ALA A 61 -24.10 -15.13 -10.97
C ALA A 61 -24.22 -13.62 -10.99
N SER A 62 -25.32 -13.10 -10.44
CA SER A 62 -25.58 -11.67 -10.41
C SER A 62 -24.37 -11.04 -9.74
N ALA A 63 -23.49 -10.44 -10.55
CA ALA A 63 -22.41 -9.64 -10.05
C ALA A 63 -23.12 -8.49 -9.34
N GLY A 64 -23.16 -8.57 -8.00
CA GLY A 64 -23.81 -7.57 -7.17
C GLY A 64 -23.33 -6.18 -7.57
N ALA A 65 -24.16 -5.17 -7.32
CA ALA A 65 -23.82 -3.78 -7.60
C ALA A 65 -22.38 -3.47 -7.14
N PRO A 66 -21.57 -2.76 -7.94
CA PRO A 66 -20.17 -2.50 -7.61
C PRO A 66 -20.05 -1.89 -6.20
N ARG A 67 -19.47 -2.62 -5.25
CA ARG A 67 -19.34 -2.18 -3.84
C ARG A 67 -18.57 -0.86 -3.77
N ASP A 68 -19.09 0.15 -3.08
CA ASP A 68 -18.52 1.50 -3.14
C ASP A 68 -17.02 1.53 -2.79
N GLY A 69 -16.58 0.83 -1.74
CA GLY A 69 -15.20 0.75 -1.28
C GLY A 69 -14.90 1.66 -0.07
N GLN A 70 -15.87 2.48 0.36
CA GLN A 70 -15.70 3.48 1.42
C GLN A 70 -15.58 2.87 2.83
N HIS A 71 -15.93 1.59 2.96
CA HIS A 71 -16.01 0.88 4.24
C HIS A 71 -14.98 -0.27 4.33
N ASP A 72 -13.97 -0.27 3.45
CA ASP A 72 -13.04 -1.41 3.32
C ASP A 72 -12.18 -1.62 4.56
N PHE A 73 -12.00 -0.56 5.35
CA PHE A 73 -11.19 -0.54 6.55
C PHE A 73 -12.02 -0.44 7.84
N ASP A 74 -13.35 -0.52 7.79
CA ASP A 74 -14.19 -0.44 8.99
C ASP A 74 -13.84 -1.53 10.01
N PHE A 75 -13.26 -2.65 9.55
CA PHE A 75 -12.73 -3.70 10.42
C PHE A 75 -11.64 -3.23 11.38
N ASN A 76 -10.94 -2.12 11.09
CA ASN A 76 -9.85 -1.60 11.90
C ASN A 76 -10.35 -0.61 12.98
N LEU A 77 -11.63 -0.22 12.95
CA LEU A 77 -12.18 0.74 13.93
C LEU A 77 -12.18 0.16 15.35
N GLY A 78 -11.80 0.97 16.34
CA GLY A 78 -11.82 0.61 17.75
C GLY A 78 -10.46 0.70 18.42
N VAL A 79 -10.28 -0.07 19.49
CA VAL A 79 -9.05 -0.15 20.26
C VAL A 79 -8.53 -1.59 20.22
N TRP A 80 -7.26 -1.74 19.90
CA TRP A 80 -6.62 -3.02 19.66
C TRP A 80 -5.36 -3.14 20.50
N LYS A 81 -5.03 -4.36 20.90
CA LYS A 81 -3.65 -4.72 21.26
C LYS A 81 -2.89 -5.06 19.99
N THR A 82 -1.63 -4.64 19.92
CA THR A 82 -0.73 -4.97 18.81
C THR A 82 0.55 -5.63 19.30
N HIS A 83 1.00 -6.64 18.55
CA HIS A 83 2.36 -7.18 18.63
C HIS A 83 3.05 -6.90 17.29
N ILE A 84 4.11 -6.09 17.37
CA ILE A 84 4.85 -5.60 16.22
C ILE A 84 6.21 -6.28 16.18
N LYS A 85 6.64 -6.65 14.98
CA LYS A 85 8.02 -7.01 14.66
C LYS A 85 8.50 -6.13 13.52
N ARG A 86 9.68 -5.54 13.66
CA ARG A 86 10.28 -4.66 12.64
C ARG A 86 11.70 -5.11 12.36
N ASN A 87 12.04 -5.30 11.09
CA ASN A 87 13.42 -5.47 10.66
C ASN A 87 14.09 -4.09 10.57
N MET A 88 15.19 -3.92 11.31
CA MET A 88 15.96 -2.68 11.36
C MET A 88 16.99 -2.57 10.24
N THR A 89 17.24 -3.67 9.51
CA THR A 89 18.24 -3.73 8.45
C THR A 89 17.69 -4.37 7.15
N PRO A 90 16.50 -3.97 6.68
CA PRO A 90 15.91 -4.56 5.48
C PRO A 90 16.80 -4.32 4.25
N LEU A 91 16.82 -5.27 3.32
CA LEU A 91 17.59 -5.20 2.06
C LEU A 91 19.10 -5.08 2.27
N THR A 92 19.62 -5.62 3.38
CA THR A 92 21.07 -5.67 3.67
C THR A 92 21.63 -7.08 3.71
N GLY A 93 20.78 -8.10 3.55
CA GLY A 93 21.15 -9.51 3.73
C GLY A 93 21.35 -9.93 5.20
N ARG A 94 21.05 -9.03 6.14
CA ARG A 94 21.01 -9.31 7.59
C ARG A 94 19.58 -9.12 8.10
N THR A 95 19.28 -9.74 9.23
CA THR A 95 17.99 -9.61 9.89
C THR A 95 18.22 -9.19 11.33
N GLU A 96 17.85 -7.94 11.63
CA GLU A 96 17.89 -7.40 12.98
C GLU A 96 16.46 -7.04 13.38
N LEU A 97 15.79 -7.94 14.10
CA LEU A 97 14.40 -7.75 14.50
C LEU A 97 14.31 -7.06 15.85
N VAL A 98 13.45 -6.05 15.91
CA VAL A 98 12.95 -5.51 17.17
C VAL A 98 11.48 -5.87 17.32
N GLU A 99 11.10 -6.26 18.53
CA GLU A 99 9.72 -6.54 18.88
C GLU A 99 9.16 -5.44 19.79
N MET A 100 7.90 -5.07 19.57
CA MET A 100 7.19 -4.06 20.36
C MET A 100 5.77 -4.53 20.65
N HIS A 101 5.23 -4.12 21.79
CA HIS A 101 3.84 -4.39 22.18
C HIS A 101 3.14 -3.09 22.53
N GLY A 102 1.89 -2.96 22.12
CA GLY A 102 1.22 -1.68 22.23
C GLY A 102 -0.28 -1.71 22.12
N THR A 103 -0.84 -0.51 22.04
CA THR A 103 -2.25 -0.25 21.77
C THR A 103 -2.38 0.55 20.50
N VAL A 104 -3.35 0.18 19.67
CA VAL A 104 -3.76 0.93 18.48
C VAL A 104 -5.17 1.46 18.72
N ARG A 105 -5.39 2.74 18.43
CA ARG A 105 -6.71 3.40 18.53
C ARG A 105 -7.07 3.95 17.17
N VAL A 106 -8.20 3.52 16.64
CA VAL A 106 -8.65 3.92 15.30
C VAL A 106 -10.04 4.54 15.41
N ARG A 107 -10.17 5.74 14.88
CA ARG A 107 -11.42 6.50 14.87
C ARG A 107 -11.79 6.94 13.46
N PRO A 108 -13.09 7.01 13.13
CA PRO A 108 -13.53 7.51 11.83
C PRO A 108 -13.28 9.01 11.71
N VAL A 109 -13.12 9.46 10.47
CA VAL A 109 -13.05 10.86 10.04
C VAL A 109 -14.15 11.07 9.00
N TRP A 110 -14.89 12.17 9.11
CA TRP A 110 -16.01 12.51 8.22
C TRP A 110 -17.02 11.36 8.01
N ASN A 111 -17.41 10.71 9.12
CA ASN A 111 -18.37 9.61 9.14
C ASN A 111 -17.95 8.40 8.27
N GLY A 112 -16.68 8.00 8.36
CA GLY A 112 -16.15 6.80 7.71
C GLY A 112 -15.48 7.03 6.35
N LYS A 113 -15.49 8.26 5.83
CA LYS A 113 -14.79 8.59 4.56
C LYS A 113 -13.26 8.67 4.71
N GLY A 114 -12.79 8.63 5.95
CA GLY A 114 -11.40 8.44 6.31
C GLY A 114 -11.31 7.89 7.73
N MET A 115 -10.10 7.57 8.17
CA MET A 115 -9.82 7.18 9.55
C MET A 115 -8.50 7.75 10.01
N LEU A 116 -8.39 7.95 11.32
CA LEU A 116 -7.11 8.21 11.98
C LEU A 116 -6.81 7.06 12.94
N GLU A 117 -5.64 6.48 12.77
CA GLU A 117 -5.05 5.49 13.65
C GLU A 117 -3.94 6.14 14.47
N GLU A 118 -3.93 5.91 15.78
CA GLU A 118 -2.87 6.28 16.71
C GLU A 118 -2.29 5.01 17.31
N ILE A 119 -0.96 4.89 17.31
CA ILE A 119 -0.23 3.72 17.78
C ILE A 119 0.71 4.15 18.91
N GLU A 120 0.61 3.47 20.04
CA GLU A 120 1.55 3.59 21.15
C GLU A 120 2.08 2.20 21.50
N ALA A 121 3.38 2.00 21.44
CA ALA A 121 4.01 0.73 21.76
C ALA A 121 5.33 0.89 22.50
N ASP A 122 5.69 -0.11 23.28
CA ASP A 122 6.96 -0.17 23.99
C ASP A 122 7.79 -1.35 23.47
N GLY A 123 9.11 -1.15 23.40
CA GLY A 123 10.06 -2.20 23.08
C GLY A 123 11.47 -1.90 23.59
N PRO A 124 12.48 -2.69 23.16
CA PRO A 124 13.86 -2.55 23.65
C PRO A 124 14.49 -1.17 23.41
N ARG A 125 13.95 -0.39 22.46
CA ARG A 125 14.40 0.95 22.11
C ARG A 125 13.62 2.08 22.80
N GLY A 126 12.74 1.73 23.74
CA GLY A 126 11.91 2.66 24.49
C GLY A 126 10.49 2.78 23.95
N HIS A 127 9.83 3.86 24.34
CA HIS A 127 8.47 4.19 23.94
C HIS A 127 8.42 4.69 22.49
N TRP A 128 7.46 4.19 21.71
CA TRP A 128 7.26 4.51 20.31
C TRP A 128 5.83 4.98 20.07
N GLN A 129 5.68 6.11 19.38
CA GLN A 129 4.38 6.71 19.06
C GLN A 129 4.31 7.04 17.58
N ALA A 130 3.20 6.65 16.95
CA ALA A 130 2.98 6.87 15.54
C ALA A 130 1.49 7.10 15.24
N MET A 131 1.20 7.55 14.03
CA MET A 131 -0.15 7.63 13.51
C MET A 131 -0.22 7.25 12.03
N THR A 132 -1.41 6.83 11.61
CA THR A 132 -1.71 6.57 10.20
C THR A 132 -3.00 7.29 9.81
N LEU A 133 -2.94 8.08 8.73
CA LEU A 133 -4.10 8.70 8.11
C LEU A 133 -4.55 7.88 6.91
N PHE A 134 -5.80 7.43 6.95
CA PHE A 134 -6.46 6.71 5.86
C PHE A 134 -7.50 7.61 5.21
N LEU A 135 -7.44 7.77 3.88
CA LEU A 135 -8.42 8.55 3.11
C LEU A 135 -8.91 7.74 1.91
N TYR A 136 -10.21 7.78 1.66
CA TYR A 136 -10.80 7.17 0.49
C TYR A 136 -11.06 8.21 -0.61
N ASN A 137 -10.64 7.90 -1.84
CA ASN A 137 -10.94 8.70 -3.01
C ASN A 137 -12.12 8.08 -3.78
N PRO A 138 -13.32 8.70 -3.81
CA PRO A 138 -14.49 8.15 -4.50
C PRO A 138 -14.40 8.19 -6.02
N GLN A 139 -13.52 9.00 -6.61
CA GLN A 139 -13.33 9.06 -8.06
C GLN A 139 -12.48 7.89 -8.55
N SER A 140 -11.34 7.62 -7.90
CA SER A 140 -10.47 6.50 -8.25
C SER A 140 -10.88 5.18 -7.58
N ARG A 141 -11.75 5.24 -6.57
CA ARG A 141 -12.18 4.12 -5.71
C ARG A 141 -11.00 3.43 -5.03
N GLN A 142 -10.05 4.23 -4.56
CA GLN A 142 -8.82 3.78 -3.91
C GLN A 142 -8.69 4.39 -2.52
N TRP A 143 -7.97 3.68 -1.67
CA TRP A 143 -7.51 4.18 -0.39
C TRP A 143 -6.09 4.71 -0.50
N SER A 144 -5.82 5.79 0.22
CA SER A 144 -4.48 6.27 0.53
C SER A 144 -4.21 6.11 2.02
N MET A 145 -3.02 5.63 2.37
CA MET A 145 -2.54 5.46 3.75
C MET A 145 -1.23 6.21 3.92
N SER A 146 -1.19 7.20 4.82
CA SER A 146 0.00 8.01 5.10
C SER A 146 0.42 7.84 6.55
N PHE A 147 1.64 7.38 6.76
CA PHE A 147 2.20 7.12 8.10
C PHE A 147 2.93 8.36 8.63
N ALA A 148 2.96 8.53 9.95
CA ALA A 148 3.79 9.52 10.62
C ALA A 148 4.32 8.99 11.95
N ASN A 149 5.55 9.36 12.30
CA ASN A 149 6.19 9.01 13.56
C ASN A 149 6.42 10.27 14.42
N SER A 150 6.13 10.21 15.72
CA SER A 150 6.28 11.37 16.61
C SER A 150 7.73 11.87 16.69
N ALA A 151 8.71 10.99 16.49
CA ALA A 151 10.13 11.34 16.58
C ALA A 151 10.61 12.30 15.48
N ASN A 152 9.91 12.38 14.33
CA ASN A 152 10.27 13.29 13.24
C ASN A 152 9.15 14.26 12.84
N GLY A 153 7.90 14.00 13.23
CA GLY A 153 6.76 14.87 12.98
C GLY A 153 6.41 15.05 11.50
N LYS A 154 6.77 14.09 10.63
CA LYS A 154 6.52 14.15 9.19
C LYS A 154 5.48 13.12 8.78
N LEU A 155 4.60 13.53 7.87
CA LEU A 155 3.68 12.63 7.19
C LEU A 155 4.37 12.11 5.92
N ASP A 156 4.48 10.80 5.81
CA ASP A 156 5.13 10.13 4.68
C ASP A 156 4.26 10.20 3.41
N VAL A 157 4.88 9.88 2.28
CA VAL A 157 4.18 9.75 0.99
C VAL A 157 3.08 8.68 1.13
N PRO A 158 1.87 8.92 0.60
CA PRO A 158 0.78 7.97 0.74
C PRO A 158 1.05 6.68 -0.03
N MET A 159 0.79 5.55 0.61
CA MET A 159 0.58 4.27 -0.06
C MET A 159 -0.82 4.25 -0.67
N ILE A 160 -0.94 3.85 -1.94
CA ILE A 160 -2.22 3.83 -2.66
C ILE A 160 -2.62 2.40 -2.98
N GLY A 161 -3.88 2.05 -2.77
CA GLY A 161 -4.33 0.68 -2.96
C GLY A 161 -5.84 0.47 -2.97
N THR A 162 -6.23 -0.78 -3.10
CA THR A 162 -7.64 -1.23 -3.11
C THR A 162 -7.81 -2.51 -2.33
N TYR A 163 -9.04 -2.73 -1.86
CA TYR A 163 -9.47 -4.02 -1.36
C TYR A 163 -9.64 -5.04 -2.50
N ALA A 164 -9.17 -6.27 -2.27
CA ALA A 164 -9.38 -7.41 -3.15
C ALA A 164 -9.62 -8.69 -2.32
N GLY A 165 -10.88 -9.13 -2.22
CA GLY A 165 -11.20 -10.48 -1.74
C GLY A 165 -10.74 -10.82 -0.32
N GLY A 166 -10.89 -9.91 0.63
CA GLY A 166 -10.52 -10.11 2.05
C GLY A 166 -9.10 -9.64 2.41
N ARG A 167 -8.40 -9.05 1.45
CA ARG A 167 -7.06 -8.47 1.62
C ARG A 167 -7.04 -7.05 1.07
N ILE A 168 -6.24 -6.17 1.65
CA ILE A 168 -5.98 -4.84 1.10
C ILE A 168 -4.49 -4.75 0.84
N GLU A 169 -4.10 -4.40 -0.38
CA GLU A 169 -2.73 -4.11 -0.74
C GLU A 169 -2.60 -2.64 -1.16
N LEU A 170 -1.64 -1.94 -0.58
CA LEU A 170 -1.27 -0.57 -0.93
C LEU A 170 0.19 -0.53 -1.32
N TYR A 171 0.52 0.38 -2.24
CA TYR A 171 1.84 0.49 -2.81
C TYR A 171 2.34 1.93 -2.77
N GLN A 172 3.63 2.09 -2.49
CA GLN A 172 4.35 3.34 -2.72
C GLN A 172 5.77 3.06 -3.23
N GLN A 173 6.43 4.13 -3.68
CA GLN A 173 7.87 4.16 -3.85
C GLN A 173 8.48 4.96 -2.72
N ASP A 174 9.61 4.50 -2.21
CA ASP A 174 10.37 5.18 -1.15
C ASP A 174 11.87 5.08 -1.42
N ASN A 175 12.69 5.70 -0.57
CA ASN A 175 14.15 5.62 -0.62
C ASN A 175 14.73 5.15 0.72
N VAL A 176 15.45 4.03 0.71
CA VAL A 176 16.16 3.50 1.88
C VAL A 176 17.66 3.46 1.58
N GLY A 177 18.44 4.18 2.38
CA GLY A 177 19.90 4.24 2.21
C GLY A 177 20.34 4.79 0.84
N GLY A 178 19.57 5.72 0.27
CA GLY A 178 19.82 6.30 -1.06
C GLY A 178 19.41 5.40 -2.24
N ARG A 179 18.79 4.25 -1.99
CA ARG A 179 18.24 3.37 -3.03
C ARG A 179 16.74 3.52 -3.11
N SER A 180 16.22 3.73 -4.32
CA SER A 180 14.79 3.71 -4.56
C SER A 180 14.26 2.28 -4.44
N ILE A 181 13.16 2.12 -3.71
CA ILE A 181 12.52 0.85 -3.42
C ILE A 181 11.02 0.93 -3.71
N PHE A 182 10.39 -0.23 -3.91
CA PHE A 182 8.96 -0.38 -3.76
C PHE A 182 8.62 -0.84 -2.35
N VAL A 183 7.54 -0.30 -1.81
CA VAL A 183 6.96 -0.71 -0.54
C VAL A 183 5.55 -1.21 -0.79
N ARG A 184 5.23 -2.38 -0.25
CA ARG A 184 3.88 -2.96 -0.27
C ARG A 184 3.36 -3.14 1.15
N GLY A 185 2.24 -2.50 1.45
CA GLY A 185 1.51 -2.62 2.70
C GLY A 185 0.35 -3.58 2.49
N THR A 186 0.27 -4.62 3.31
CA THR A 186 -0.75 -5.66 3.23
C THR A 186 -1.55 -5.71 4.51
N TRP A 187 -2.87 -5.59 4.40
CA TRP A 187 -3.82 -5.93 5.45
C TRP A 187 -4.45 -7.29 5.15
N SER A 188 -4.37 -8.22 6.10
CA SER A 188 -4.79 -9.61 5.93
C SER A 188 -5.33 -10.20 7.24
N ASP A 189 -5.75 -11.48 7.19
CA ASP A 189 -6.25 -12.24 8.35
C ASP A 189 -7.40 -11.53 9.09
N ILE A 190 -8.22 -10.81 8.34
CA ILE A 190 -9.25 -9.93 8.86
C ILE A 190 -10.41 -10.77 9.39
N THR A 191 -10.66 -10.67 10.69
CA THR A 191 -11.82 -11.20 11.40
C THR A 191 -12.46 -10.09 12.23
N PRO A 192 -13.65 -10.31 12.84
CA PRO A 192 -14.26 -9.31 13.71
C PRO A 192 -13.40 -8.93 14.94
N THR A 193 -12.43 -9.76 15.33
CA THR A 193 -11.63 -9.57 16.55
C THR A 193 -10.12 -9.60 16.33
N SER A 194 -9.66 -9.74 15.10
CA SER A 194 -8.23 -9.74 14.77
C SER A 194 -7.98 -9.32 13.33
N HIS A 195 -6.78 -8.79 13.07
CA HIS A 195 -6.25 -8.65 11.71
C HIS A 195 -4.71 -8.54 11.77
N SER A 196 -4.07 -8.58 10.61
CA SER A 196 -2.63 -8.42 10.45
C SER A 196 -2.34 -7.26 9.49
N TYR A 197 -1.24 -6.55 9.74
CA TYR A 197 -0.62 -5.62 8.79
C TYR A 197 0.84 -6.05 8.55
N GLN A 198 1.29 -5.99 7.31
CA GLN A 198 2.68 -6.28 6.93
C GLN A 198 3.19 -5.29 5.88
N GLU A 199 4.41 -4.82 6.04
CA GLU A 199 5.15 -4.10 5.00
C GLU A 199 6.28 -4.96 4.44
N ASP A 200 6.32 -5.03 3.11
CA ASP A 200 7.41 -5.65 2.37
C ASP A 200 8.15 -4.61 1.53
N TYR A 201 9.47 -4.71 1.48
CA TYR A 201 10.33 -3.87 0.63
C TYR A 201 10.89 -4.66 -0.55
N SER A 202 11.09 -3.97 -1.67
CA SER A 202 11.69 -4.52 -2.87
C SER A 202 12.63 -3.50 -3.52
N ASP A 203 13.86 -3.91 -3.83
CA ASP A 203 14.86 -3.09 -4.54
C ASP A 203 15.13 -3.56 -5.98
N ASP A 204 14.37 -4.55 -6.47
CA ASP A 204 14.55 -5.15 -7.80
C ASP A 204 13.35 -4.92 -8.75
N GLY A 205 12.53 -3.93 -8.40
CA GLY A 205 11.36 -3.55 -9.18
C GLY A 205 10.11 -4.38 -8.87
N GLY A 206 10.00 -4.93 -7.65
CA GLY A 206 8.85 -5.72 -7.21
C GLY A 206 8.91 -7.19 -7.60
N LYS A 207 10.07 -7.71 -8.03
CA LYS A 207 10.22 -9.13 -8.41
C LYS A 207 10.40 -9.98 -7.16
N THR A 208 11.16 -9.50 -6.19
CA THR A 208 11.32 -10.11 -4.87
C THR A 208 10.96 -9.12 -3.77
N TRP A 209 10.54 -9.64 -2.62
CA TRP A 209 9.98 -8.87 -1.51
C TRP A 209 10.53 -9.40 -0.19
N GLU A 210 11.02 -8.50 0.66
CA GLU A 210 11.52 -8.80 2.01
C GLU A 210 10.61 -8.14 3.07
N PRO A 211 10.10 -8.90 4.06
CA PRO A 211 9.33 -8.31 5.16
C PRO A 211 10.17 -7.32 5.98
N SER A 212 9.69 -6.08 6.09
CA SER A 212 10.30 -5.04 6.93
C SER A 212 9.53 -4.80 8.22
N PHE A 213 8.22 -5.03 8.23
CA PHE A 213 7.36 -4.77 9.37
C PHE A 213 6.18 -5.74 9.38
N THR A 214 5.80 -6.24 10.56
CA THR A 214 4.55 -6.97 10.77
C THR A 214 3.90 -6.50 12.05
N ALA A 215 2.59 -6.31 12.04
CA ALA A 215 1.77 -6.11 13.23
C ALA A 215 0.62 -7.12 13.24
N ARG A 216 0.45 -7.82 14.36
CA ARG A 216 -0.75 -8.62 14.63
C ARG A 216 -1.60 -7.89 15.65
N LEU A 217 -2.87 -7.69 15.32
CA LEU A 217 -3.81 -6.95 16.14
C LEU A 217 -4.93 -7.85 16.65
N THR A 218 -5.32 -7.62 17.90
CA THR A 218 -6.49 -8.26 18.54
C THR A 218 -7.36 -7.21 19.21
N LEU A 219 -8.66 -7.26 18.96
CA LEU A 219 -9.61 -6.26 19.44
C LEU A 219 -9.68 -6.27 20.96
N GLU A 220 -9.47 -5.10 21.57
CA GLU A 220 -9.70 -4.86 23.00
C GLU A 220 -11.08 -4.25 23.24
N ARG A 221 -11.50 -3.31 22.38
CA ARG A 221 -12.78 -2.62 22.47
C ARG A 221 -13.24 -2.13 21.11
N ALA A 222 -14.48 -2.45 20.72
CA ALA A 222 -15.08 -1.93 19.48
C ALA A 222 -15.28 -0.40 19.54
N ALA A 223 -15.33 0.24 18.37
CA ALA A 223 -15.81 1.62 18.27
C ALA A 223 -17.29 1.70 18.68
N LEU A 224 -17.65 2.76 19.43
CA LEU A 224 -19.02 3.06 19.84
C LEU A 224 -19.81 3.76 18.72
#